data_AF-A0ABD1UHQ1-F1
#
_entry.id   AF-A0ABD1UHQ1-F1
#
_cell.length_a   1.000
_cell.length_b   1.000
_cell.length_c   1.000
_cell.angle_alpha   90.00
_cell.angle_beta   90.00
_cell.angle_gamma   90.00
#
_symmetry.space_group_name_H-M   'P 1'
#
loop_
_entity.id
_entity.type
_entity.pdbx_description
1 polymer ?
#
loop_
_entity_poly.entity_id
_entity_poly.type
_entity_poly.pdbx_seq_one_letter_code
_entity_poly.pdbx_strand_id
1 'polypeptide(L)'
;MEVPKESSIKKLEETVKYMLDDGSMEPLDILQLIDDIHQLGLGYRFRESTKCAINKIKCSEKVKEKMHNSIHTCSLYFTLLRQHGYEISADIFENFKDHNGNFKESLSQDVVGMLSLYEASHFAYNGEKILDEARKIHKYETQRNAGKY
;
A
#
# COMPACT_ATOMS: atom_id res chain seq x y z
N MET A 1 -41.55 2.44 -8.42
CA MET A 1 -40.94 1.13 -8.73
C MET A 1 -39.58 1.14 -8.05
N GLU A 2 -39.43 0.46 -6.91
CA GLU A 2 -38.12 0.35 -6.25
C GLU A 2 -37.22 -0.53 -7.11
N VAL A 3 -36.08 0.00 -7.55
CA VAL A 3 -35.04 -0.83 -8.15
C VAL A 3 -34.58 -1.80 -7.06
N PRO A 4 -34.65 -3.14 -7.26
CA PRO A 4 -34.22 -4.09 -6.24
C PRO A 4 -32.78 -3.78 -5.83
N LYS A 5 -32.50 -3.69 -4.53
CA LYS A 5 -31.15 -3.38 -3.98
C LYS A 5 -30.04 -4.19 -4.65
N GLU A 6 -30.33 -5.44 -5.01
CA GLU A 6 -29.40 -6.35 -5.67
C GLU A 6 -29.03 -5.93 -7.11
N SER A 7 -29.94 -5.28 -7.84
CA SER A 7 -29.63 -4.68 -9.14
C SER A 7 -28.70 -3.47 -8.99
N SER A 8 -28.85 -2.70 -7.92
CA SER A 8 -27.97 -1.55 -7.64
C SER A 8 -26.57 -2.00 -7.24
N ILE A 9 -26.43 -3.03 -6.39
CA ILE A 9 -25.12 -3.58 -5.99
C ILE A 9 -24.33 -4.06 -7.21
N LYS A 10 -24.96 -4.84 -8.10
CA LYS A 10 -24.28 -5.33 -9.32
C LYS A 10 -23.80 -4.20 -10.21
N LYS A 11 -24.58 -3.14 -10.37
CA LYS A 11 -24.17 -1.95 -11.14
C LYS A 11 -22.96 -1.25 -10.52
N LEU A 12 -22.90 -1.15 -9.19
CA LEU A 12 -21.73 -0.60 -8.51
C LEU A 12 -20.51 -1.49 -8.69
N GLU A 13 -20.66 -2.82 -8.54
CA GLU A 13 -19.56 -3.77 -8.76
C GLU A 13 -19.01 -3.69 -10.19
N GLU A 14 -19.87 -3.62 -11.20
CA GLU A 14 -19.47 -3.44 -12.60
C GLU A 14 -18.75 -2.11 -12.81
N THR A 15 -19.20 -1.03 -12.16
CA THR A 15 -18.53 0.28 -12.21
C THR A 15 -17.11 0.20 -11.65
N VAL A 16 -16.92 -0.43 -10.49
CA VAL A 16 -15.60 -0.57 -9.87
C VAL A 16 -14.67 -1.46 -10.71
N LYS A 17 -15.19 -2.54 -11.32
CA LYS A 17 -14.42 -3.37 -12.26
C LYS A 17 -13.95 -2.56 -13.45
N TYR A 18 -14.85 -1.78 -14.05
CA TYR A 18 -14.52 -0.91 -15.17
C TYR A 18 -13.43 0.11 -14.79
N MET A 19 -13.53 0.73 -13.61
CA MET A 19 -12.51 1.66 -13.09
C MET A 19 -11.11 1.04 -12.99
N LEU A 20 -11.01 -0.23 -12.59
CA LEU A 20 -9.73 -0.97 -12.53
C LEU A 20 -9.23 -1.40 -13.93
N ASP A 21 -10.15 -1.74 -14.83
CA ASP A 21 -9.84 -2.43 -16.10
C ASP A 21 -9.67 -1.49 -17.31
N ASP A 22 -10.35 -0.34 -17.35
CA ASP A 22 -10.33 0.66 -18.43
C ASP A 22 -8.98 1.37 -18.56
N GLY A 23 -8.28 1.61 -17.44
CA GLY A 23 -7.00 2.31 -17.44
C GLY A 23 -7.11 3.82 -17.67
N SER A 24 -8.32 4.38 -17.55
CA SER A 24 -8.56 5.84 -17.53
C SER A 24 -8.21 6.49 -16.20
N MET A 25 -8.18 5.73 -15.10
CA MET A 25 -7.74 6.22 -13.79
C MET A 25 -6.23 6.43 -13.75
N GLU A 26 -5.82 7.46 -13.03
CA GLU A 26 -4.40 7.68 -12.76
C GLU A 26 -3.85 6.51 -11.91
N PRO A 27 -2.62 6.01 -12.21
CA PRO A 27 -2.08 4.83 -11.53
C PRO A 27 -2.02 4.90 -10.00
N LEU A 28 -1.86 6.11 -9.44
CA LEU A 28 -1.88 6.33 -7.99
C LEU A 28 -3.29 6.16 -7.40
N ASP A 29 -4.32 6.59 -8.12
CA ASP A 29 -5.72 6.42 -7.71
C ASP A 29 -6.13 4.95 -7.80
N ILE A 30 -5.61 4.22 -8.79
CA ILE A 30 -5.80 2.76 -8.88
C ILE A 30 -5.19 2.06 -7.66
N LEU A 31 -3.98 2.47 -7.24
CA LEU A 31 -3.32 1.91 -6.06
C LEU A 31 -4.19 2.10 -4.80
N GLN A 32 -4.73 3.31 -4.62
CA GLN A 32 -5.60 3.62 -3.50
C GLN A 32 -6.92 2.86 -3.56
N LEU A 33 -7.55 2.76 -4.74
CA LEU A 33 -8.80 2.02 -4.93
C LEU A 33 -8.65 0.54 -4.56
N ILE A 34 -7.51 -0.07 -4.92
CA ILE A 34 -7.22 -1.46 -4.55
C ILE A 34 -7.09 -1.60 -3.02
N ASP A 35 -6.38 -0.68 -2.37
CA ASP A 35 -6.24 -0.67 -0.92
C ASP A 35 -7.62 -0.53 -0.24
N ASP A 36 -8.44 0.42 -0.68
CA ASP A 36 -9.81 0.62 -0.18
C ASP A 36 -10.67 -0.66 -0.34
N ILE A 37 -10.58 -1.33 -1.49
CA ILE A 37 -11.28 -2.61 -1.73
C ILE A 37 -10.85 -3.68 -0.72
N HIS A 38 -9.55 -3.75 -0.40
CA HIS A 38 -9.03 -4.70 0.57
C HIS A 38 -9.45 -4.35 2.01
N GLN A 39 -9.34 -3.09 2.41
CA GLN A 39 -9.72 -2.60 3.74
C GLN A 39 -11.22 -2.76 4.01
N LEU A 40 -12.06 -2.67 2.96
CA LEU A 40 -13.50 -2.94 3.05
C LEU A 40 -13.85 -4.44 3.06
N GLY A 41 -12.86 -5.34 2.97
CA GLY A 41 -13.09 -6.78 2.93
C GLY A 41 -13.72 -7.27 1.62
N LEU A 42 -13.60 -6.49 0.54
CA LEU A 42 -14.24 -6.76 -0.75
C LEU A 42 -13.28 -7.39 -1.79
N GLY A 43 -12.01 -7.62 -1.45
CA GLY A 43 -11.00 -8.13 -2.38
C GLY A 43 -11.41 -9.40 -3.15
N TYR A 44 -12.18 -10.29 -2.52
CA TYR A 44 -12.67 -11.51 -3.18
C TYR A 44 -13.61 -11.25 -4.37
N ARG A 45 -14.30 -10.11 -4.42
CA ARG A 45 -15.21 -9.72 -5.51
C ARG A 45 -14.46 -9.21 -6.75
N PHE A 46 -13.25 -8.69 -6.55
CA PHE A 46 -12.48 -7.97 -7.57
C PHE A 46 -11.15 -8.65 -7.93
N ARG A 47 -10.91 -9.89 -7.49
CA ARG A 47 -9.63 -10.59 -7.60
C ARG A 47 -8.95 -10.47 -8.97
N GLU A 48 -9.69 -10.71 -10.06
CA GLU A 48 -9.15 -10.64 -11.42
C GLU A 48 -8.87 -9.20 -11.86
N SER A 49 -9.81 -8.27 -11.66
CA SER A 49 -9.62 -6.85 -11.99
C SER A 49 -8.47 -6.23 -11.19
N THR A 50 -8.35 -6.54 -9.90
CA THR A 50 -7.21 -6.12 -9.06
C THR A 50 -5.89 -6.68 -9.59
N LYS A 51 -5.85 -7.96 -9.98
CA LYS A 51 -4.64 -8.57 -10.56
C LYS A 51 -4.24 -7.87 -11.87
N CYS A 52 -5.20 -7.55 -12.74
CA CYS A 52 -4.97 -6.79 -13.97
C CYS A 52 -4.45 -5.38 -13.65
N ALA A 53 -5.07 -4.68 -12.71
CA ALA A 53 -4.69 -3.34 -12.28
C ALA A 53 -3.27 -3.28 -11.69
N ILE A 54 -2.89 -4.26 -10.84
CA ILE A 54 -1.53 -4.35 -10.29
C ILE A 54 -0.48 -4.53 -11.41
N ASN A 55 -0.77 -5.33 -12.43
CA ASN A 55 0.14 -5.47 -13.57
C ASN A 55 0.37 -4.15 -14.31
N LYS A 56 -0.65 -3.29 -14.41
CA LYS A 56 -0.51 -1.95 -14.98
C LYS A 56 0.32 -1.03 -14.08
N ILE A 57 0.03 -1.03 -12.77
CA ILE A 57 0.73 -0.20 -11.78
C ILE A 57 2.22 -0.56 -11.70
N LYS A 58 2.58 -1.84 -11.76
CA LYS A 58 3.96 -2.32 -11.69
C LYS A 58 4.87 -1.68 -12.73
N CYS A 59 4.33 -1.38 -13.92
CA CYS A 59 5.07 -0.77 -15.02
C CYS A 59 4.95 0.77 -15.05
N SER A 60 4.21 1.38 -14.12
CA SER A 60 3.94 2.82 -14.13
C SER A 60 5.12 3.65 -13.62
N GLU A 61 5.65 4.52 -14.48
CA GLU A 61 6.75 5.43 -14.10
C GLU A 61 6.30 6.47 -13.08
N LYS A 62 5.06 6.96 -13.18
CA LYS A 62 4.47 7.90 -12.21
C LYS A 62 4.46 7.31 -10.79
N VAL A 63 4.13 6.02 -10.67
CA VAL A 63 4.12 5.32 -9.38
C VAL A 63 5.54 5.18 -8.85
N LYS A 64 6.49 4.77 -9.70
CA LYS A 64 7.92 4.67 -9.32
C LYS A 64 8.47 6.01 -8.83
N GLU A 65 8.24 7.09 -9.57
CA GLU A 65 8.64 8.44 -9.17
C GLU A 65 8.05 8.84 -7.82
N LYS A 66 6.75 8.58 -7.60
CA LYS A 66 6.07 8.89 -6.35
C LYS A 66 6.60 8.06 -5.18
N MET A 67 6.92 6.78 -5.40
CA MET A 67 7.49 5.88 -4.38
C MET A 67 8.85 6.34 -3.86
N HIS A 68 9.64 7.08 -4.65
CA HIS A 68 10.90 7.64 -4.15
C HIS A 68 10.68 8.77 -3.12
N ASN A 69 9.53 9.44 -3.18
CA ASN A 69 9.24 10.64 -2.39
C ASN A 69 8.19 10.44 -1.30
N SER A 70 7.45 9.32 -1.33
CA SER A 70 6.39 9.03 -0.36
C SER A 70 6.53 7.60 0.17
N ILE A 71 6.83 7.49 1.46
CA ILE A 71 6.94 6.19 2.11
C ILE A 71 5.59 5.47 2.19
N HIS A 72 4.48 6.23 2.29
CA HIS A 72 3.12 5.71 2.18
C HIS A 72 2.90 5.01 0.83
N THR A 73 3.15 5.71 -0.29
CA THR A 73 3.00 5.11 -1.63
C THR A 73 3.92 3.92 -1.83
N CYS A 74 5.18 4.01 -1.38
CA CYS A 74 6.12 2.89 -1.42
C CYS A 74 5.60 1.66 -0.65
N SER A 75 5.09 1.88 0.56
CA SER A 75 4.58 0.82 1.44
C SER A 75 3.32 0.16 0.89
N LEU A 76 2.37 0.94 0.35
CA LEU A 76 1.18 0.42 -0.30
C LEU A 76 1.54 -0.42 -1.53
N TYR A 77 2.39 0.12 -2.41
CA TYR A 77 2.85 -0.60 -3.59
C TYR A 77 3.53 -1.92 -3.22
N PHE A 78 4.46 -1.89 -2.27
CA PHE A 78 5.14 -3.07 -1.77
C PHE A 78 4.16 -4.12 -1.23
N THR A 79 3.24 -3.70 -0.36
CA THR A 79 2.25 -4.58 0.27
C THR A 79 1.34 -5.23 -0.75
N LEU A 80 0.75 -4.45 -1.65
CA LEU A 80 -0.17 -4.95 -2.68
C LEU A 80 0.54 -5.93 -3.64
N LEU A 81 1.78 -5.66 -4.02
CA LEU A 81 2.53 -6.57 -4.88
C LEU A 81 2.79 -7.91 -4.17
N ARG A 82 3.24 -7.91 -2.91
CA ARG A 82 3.47 -9.14 -2.16
C ARG A 82 2.19 -9.93 -1.89
N GLN A 83 1.10 -9.24 -1.52
CA GLN A 83 -0.22 -9.87 -1.33
C GLN A 83 -0.70 -10.62 -2.58
N HIS A 84 -0.36 -10.11 -3.77
CA HIS A 84 -0.70 -10.74 -5.03
C HIS A 84 0.37 -11.70 -5.57
N GLY A 85 1.37 -12.05 -4.75
CA GLY A 85 2.38 -13.06 -5.07
C GLY A 85 3.54 -12.56 -5.93
N TYR A 86 3.69 -11.25 -6.10
CA TYR A 86 4.86 -10.69 -6.78
C TYR A 86 6.05 -10.63 -5.84
N GLU A 87 7.20 -11.05 -6.35
CA GLU A 87 8.48 -10.88 -5.67
C GLU A 87 8.97 -9.44 -5.87
N ILE A 88 9.06 -8.71 -4.76
CA ILE A 88 9.60 -7.34 -4.69
C ILE A 88 10.56 -7.28 -3.53
N SER A 89 11.78 -6.77 -3.77
CA SER A 89 12.78 -6.63 -2.71
C SER A 89 12.36 -5.56 -1.71
N ALA A 90 12.61 -5.84 -0.43
CA ALA A 90 12.47 -4.85 0.63
C ALA A 90 13.47 -3.68 0.52
N ASP A 91 14.50 -3.81 -0.34
CA ASP A 91 15.49 -2.74 -0.59
C ASP A 91 14.86 -1.46 -1.17
N ILE A 92 13.62 -1.52 -1.66
CA ILE A 92 12.88 -0.31 -2.07
C ILE A 92 12.74 0.70 -0.92
N PHE A 93 12.81 0.24 0.33
CA PHE A 93 12.77 1.09 1.51
C PHE A 93 14.12 1.75 1.85
N GLU A 94 15.24 1.36 1.23
CA GLU A 94 16.56 1.97 1.47
C GLU A 94 16.59 3.47 1.12
N ASN A 95 15.75 3.92 0.17
CA ASN A 95 15.60 5.35 -0.16
C ASN A 95 15.13 6.21 1.03
N PHE A 96 14.54 5.58 2.05
CA PHE A 96 14.04 6.22 3.26
C PHE A 96 15.01 6.14 4.43
N LYS A 97 16.22 5.61 4.21
CA LYS A 97 17.28 5.54 5.20
C LYS A 97 18.28 6.70 5.07
N ASP A 98 18.92 7.03 6.19
CA ASP A 98 20.01 7.98 6.28
C ASP A 98 21.37 7.31 5.99
N HIS A 99 22.45 8.10 6.05
CA HIS A 99 23.81 7.60 5.81
C HIS A 99 24.30 6.58 6.87
N ASN A 100 23.61 6.49 8.02
CA ASN A 100 23.90 5.52 9.07
C ASN A 100 23.09 4.22 8.90
N GLY A 101 22.25 4.14 7.86
CA GLY A 101 21.38 3.00 7.60
C GLY A 101 20.12 2.96 8.47
N ASN A 102 19.79 4.04 9.19
CA ASN A 102 18.57 4.16 9.96
C ASN A 102 17.47 4.85 9.15
N PHE A 103 16.21 4.53 9.40
CA PHE A 103 15.10 5.28 8.82
C PHE A 103 15.19 6.76 9.22
N LYS A 104 15.06 7.66 8.22
CA LYS A 104 15.22 9.11 8.41
C LYS A 104 14.30 9.64 9.51
N GLU A 105 14.84 10.44 10.42
CA GLU A 105 14.05 11.05 11.52
C GLU A 105 12.88 11.91 11.00
N SER A 106 13.02 12.49 9.81
CA SER A 106 11.95 13.26 9.15
C SER A 106 10.67 12.45 8.92
N LEU A 107 10.74 11.11 8.90
CA LEU A 107 9.57 10.24 8.75
C LEU A 107 8.65 10.27 9.98
N SER A 108 9.16 10.64 11.16
CA SER A 108 8.36 10.78 12.40
C SER A 108 7.22 11.81 12.28
N GLN A 109 7.28 12.69 11.28
CA GLN A 109 6.23 13.67 10.98
C GLN A 109 5.14 13.11 10.04
N ASP A 110 5.45 12.04 9.30
CA ASP A 110 4.52 11.37 8.38
C ASP A 110 3.88 10.14 9.05
N VAL A 111 2.92 10.40 9.95
CA VAL A 111 2.23 9.36 10.71
C VAL A 111 1.57 8.33 9.79
N VAL A 112 1.00 8.76 8.67
CA VAL A 112 0.35 7.88 7.69
C VAL A 112 1.39 6.99 7.03
N GLY A 113 2.49 7.57 6.55
CA GLY A 113 3.60 6.82 5.97
C GLY A 113 4.23 5.82 6.93
N MET A 114 4.35 6.17 8.20
CA MET A 114 4.84 5.25 9.23
C MET A 114 3.91 4.09 9.51
N LEU A 115 2.60 4.35 9.55
CA LEU A 115 1.61 3.29 9.71
C LEU A 115 1.65 2.33 8.51
N SER A 116 1.71 2.86 7.29
CA SER A 116 1.82 2.04 6.09
C SER A 116 3.13 1.24 6.06
N LEU A 117 4.25 1.82 6.51
CA LEU A 117 5.52 1.11 6.64
C LEU A 117 5.43 -0.03 7.67
N TYR A 118 4.77 0.22 8.80
CA TYR A 118 4.51 -0.79 9.82
C TYR A 118 3.66 -1.95 9.25
N GLU A 119 2.60 -1.65 8.50
CA GLU A 119 1.79 -2.66 7.81
C GLU A 119 2.61 -3.48 6.81
N ALA A 120 3.41 -2.79 5.98
CA ALA A 120 4.32 -3.42 5.02
C ALA A 120 5.32 -4.37 5.72
N SER A 121 5.77 -4.02 6.93
CA SER A 121 6.69 -4.88 7.70
C SER A 121 6.14 -6.27 8.00
N HIS A 122 4.81 -6.46 8.02
CA HIS A 122 4.19 -7.77 8.25
C HIS A 122 4.27 -8.71 7.05
N PHE A 123 4.63 -8.19 5.88
CA PHE A 123 4.85 -8.99 4.67
C PHE A 123 6.30 -9.45 4.49
N ALA A 124 7.12 -9.35 5.54
CA ALA A 124 8.53 -9.73 5.51
C ALA A 124 8.77 -11.23 5.28
N TYR A 125 9.75 -11.53 4.43
CA TYR A 125 10.38 -12.84 4.34
C TYR A 125 11.54 -12.94 5.35
N ASN A 126 11.92 -14.18 5.68
CA ASN A 126 13.03 -14.42 6.59
C ASN A 126 14.33 -13.80 6.06
N GLY A 127 14.99 -12.99 6.90
CA GLY A 127 16.26 -12.34 6.57
C GLY A 127 16.14 -10.89 6.10
N GLU A 128 14.92 -10.37 5.90
CA GLU A 128 14.70 -8.98 5.47
C GLU A 128 14.77 -8.00 6.64
N LYS A 129 16.01 -7.73 7.07
CA LYS A 129 16.31 -6.89 8.24
C LYS A 129 15.67 -5.50 8.20
N ILE A 130 15.55 -4.89 7.02
CA ILE A 130 14.92 -3.56 6.86
C ILE A 130 13.45 -3.56 7.31
N LEU A 131 12.73 -4.67 7.10
CA LEU A 131 11.34 -4.80 7.55
C LEU A 131 11.26 -5.12 9.05
N ASP A 132 12.21 -5.90 9.57
CA ASP A 132 12.34 -6.10 11.02
C ASP A 132 12.61 -4.79 11.77
N GLU A 133 13.42 -3.90 11.17
CA GLU A 133 13.68 -2.56 11.66
C GLU A 133 12.43 -1.68 11.58
N ALA A 134 11.75 -1.65 10.44
CA ALA A 134 10.49 -0.93 10.25
C ALA A 134 9.45 -1.28 11.34
N ARG A 135 9.33 -2.57 11.69
CA ARG A 135 8.41 -3.03 12.75
C ARG A 135 8.78 -2.50 14.13
N LYS A 136 10.06 -2.23 14.40
CA LYS A 136 10.55 -1.73 15.69
C LYS A 136 10.30 -0.23 15.86
N ILE A 137 10.30 0.56 14.78
CA ILE A 137 10.08 2.02 14.84
C ILE A 137 8.78 2.33 15.59
N HIS A 138 7.71 1.59 15.31
CA HIS A 138 6.42 1.79 15.97
C HIS A 138 6.47 1.60 17.49
N LYS A 139 7.32 0.70 18.00
CA LYS A 139 7.51 0.48 19.45
C LYS A 139 8.26 1.63 20.13
N TYR A 140 9.23 2.24 19.44
CA TYR A 140 10.00 3.35 20.01
C TYR A 140 9.17 4.63 20.12
N GLU A 141 8.28 4.91 19.15
CA GLU A 141 7.43 6.11 19.20
C GLU A 141 6.28 6.00 20.20
N THR A 142 5.66 4.82 20.35
CA THR A 142 4.65 4.60 21.41
C THR A 142 5.26 4.73 22.81
N GLN A 143 6.50 4.28 23.01
CA GLN A 143 7.21 4.45 24.29
C GLN A 143 7.68 5.90 24.53
N ARG A 144 8.12 6.63 23.49
CA ARG A 144 8.49 8.05 23.58
C ARG A 144 7.31 8.96 23.91
N ASN A 145 6.11 8.64 23.42
CA ASN A 145 4.90 9.43 23.65
C ASN A 145 4.21 9.08 24.98
N ALA A 146 4.40 7.87 25.51
CA ALA A 146 3.89 7.48 26.84
C ALA A 146 4.58 8.20 28.01
N GLY A 147 5.79 8.75 27.82
CA GLY A 147 6.51 9.54 28.83
C GLY A 147 6.20 11.04 28.83
N LYS A 148 5.23 11.49 28.03
CA LYS A 148 4.83 12.91 27.91
C LYS A 148 3.49 13.25 28.55
N TYR A 149 2.88 12.31 29.28
CA TYR A 149 1.66 12.51 30.07
C TYR A 149 1.85 11.98 31.48
#